data_AF-A0A536H5R0-F1
#
_entry.id   AF-A0A536H5R0-F1
#
_cell.length_a   1.000
_cell.length_b   1.000
_cell.length_c   1.000
_cell.angle_alpha   90.00
_cell.angle_beta   90.00
_cell.angle_gamma   90.00
#
_symmetry.space_group_name_H-M   'P 1'
#
loop_
_entity.id
_entity.type
_entity.pdbx_description
1 polymer ?
#
loop_
_entity_poly.entity_id
_entity_poly.type
_entity_poly.pdbx_seq_one_letter_code
_entity_poly.pdbx_strand_id
1 'polypeptide(L)'
;MKRPENRRQDPQGWYGEETLDVQAVHGMAPAASIVYVGAPNNYQDLDAALNHVVDRHLASIVTNSYGFPTEFLPFGFIKPYEDTILQGAVEGIGIYFSSGDNSDESLSVGYVTADWPASSPYVTAVGGTSLGVAQDNGRAIETGWGTYTSSLNPSTGAWSTPSWLYGAGGGVSRLFAEPSYQSGVVPSSVFMAQGRTGRALPDIAAFGDPNTGYLIGQTQTFPDGTVKYSEFRIGGTSLSSPIMAGIMALADQAKGSPHGFANPVFYAHAAAFYDVRHMSGAVVRVNYVNSVDASKGLQYRLRTFDQGLSLKTTAGWDDITGLGTPTSSFIGALSH
;
A
#
# COMPACT_ATOMS: atom_id res chain seq x y z
N MET A 1 5.47 -34.12 13.51
CA MET A 1 4.37 -34.16 12.51
C MET A 1 4.93 -33.55 11.23
N LYS A 2 5.09 -34.34 10.16
CA LYS A 2 5.63 -33.85 8.89
C LYS A 2 4.64 -32.84 8.30
N ARG A 3 5.07 -31.57 8.16
CA ARG A 3 4.26 -30.52 7.54
C ARG A 3 4.05 -30.86 6.06
N PRO A 4 2.85 -30.70 5.49
CA PRO A 4 2.64 -30.90 4.07
C PRO A 4 3.49 -29.91 3.28
N GLU A 5 4.44 -30.42 2.49
CA GLU A 5 5.12 -29.64 1.45
C GLU A 5 4.10 -29.34 0.34
N ASN A 6 3.87 -28.06 0.07
CA ASN A 6 3.12 -27.67 -1.11
C ASN A 6 4.02 -27.88 -2.34
N ARG A 7 3.87 -29.04 -3.02
CA ARG A 7 4.75 -29.47 -4.13
C ARG A 7 4.62 -28.66 -5.42
N ARG A 8 3.80 -27.61 -5.46
CA ARG A 8 3.71 -26.70 -6.61
C ARG A 8 3.91 -25.26 -6.15
N GLN A 9 5.08 -24.72 -6.46
CA GLN A 9 5.31 -23.30 -6.65
C GLN A 9 4.46 -22.89 -7.87
N ASP A 10 3.27 -22.37 -7.64
CA ASP A 10 2.39 -21.89 -8.71
C ASP A 10 2.33 -20.36 -8.70
N PRO A 11 3.24 -19.68 -9.42
CA PRO A 11 3.25 -18.22 -9.50
C PRO A 11 1.99 -17.67 -10.21
N GLN A 12 1.19 -18.51 -10.89
CA GLN A 12 0.02 -18.05 -11.64
C GLN A 12 -1.06 -17.45 -10.74
N GLY A 13 -1.08 -17.74 -9.44
CA GLY A 13 -2.01 -17.13 -8.50
C GLY A 13 -1.70 -15.66 -8.16
N TRP A 14 -0.45 -15.22 -8.33
CA TRP A 14 0.06 -13.94 -7.83
C TRP A 14 0.65 -13.02 -8.91
N TYR A 15 0.79 -13.48 -10.15
CA TYR A 15 1.22 -12.70 -11.32
C TYR A 15 0.69 -11.25 -11.41
N GLY A 16 -0.58 -10.99 -11.05
CA GLY A 16 -1.12 -9.63 -11.04
C GLY A 16 -0.43 -8.69 -10.04
N GLU A 17 -0.08 -9.21 -8.86
CA GLU A 17 0.69 -8.51 -7.83
C GLU A 17 2.17 -8.41 -8.21
N GLU A 18 2.77 -9.53 -8.63
CA GLU A 18 4.18 -9.59 -9.01
C GLU A 18 4.50 -8.62 -10.16
N THR A 19 3.61 -8.53 -11.15
CA THR A 19 3.77 -7.60 -12.27
C THR A 19 3.45 -6.16 -11.89
N LEU A 20 2.48 -5.93 -10.99
CA LEU A 20 2.18 -4.62 -10.43
C LEU A 20 3.41 -4.03 -9.74
N ASP A 21 4.01 -4.77 -8.80
CA ASP A 21 5.14 -4.30 -8.01
C ASP A 21 6.33 -3.91 -8.91
N VAL A 22 6.74 -4.82 -9.80
CA VAL A 22 7.89 -4.61 -10.68
C VAL A 22 7.64 -3.45 -11.66
N GLN A 23 6.45 -3.37 -12.27
CA GLN A 23 6.13 -2.29 -13.21
C GLN A 23 5.98 -0.94 -12.51
N ALA A 24 5.48 -0.91 -11.28
CA ALA A 24 5.35 0.32 -10.50
C ALA A 24 6.72 0.89 -10.12
N VAL A 25 7.65 0.06 -9.63
CA VAL A 25 9.03 0.48 -9.38
C VAL A 25 9.68 0.95 -10.68
N HIS A 26 9.59 0.14 -11.75
CA HIS A 26 10.21 0.48 -13.04
C HIS A 26 9.64 1.75 -13.66
N GLY A 27 8.34 1.98 -13.54
CA GLY A 27 7.66 3.16 -14.06
C GLY A 27 8.14 4.45 -13.38
N MET A 28 8.47 4.40 -12.09
CA MET A 28 9.00 5.55 -11.35
C MET A 28 10.52 5.72 -11.53
N ALA A 29 11.28 4.63 -11.54
CA ALA A 29 12.74 4.64 -11.65
C ALA A 29 13.24 3.66 -12.74
N PRO A 30 13.10 4.01 -14.03
CA PRO A 30 13.36 3.08 -15.14
C PRO A 30 14.83 2.65 -15.29
N ALA A 31 15.75 3.43 -14.73
CA ALA A 31 17.18 3.13 -14.73
C ALA A 31 17.65 2.36 -13.47
N ALA A 32 16.78 2.13 -12.48
CA ALA A 32 17.13 1.37 -11.30
C ALA A 32 17.33 -0.12 -11.65
N SER A 33 18.28 -0.76 -10.96
CA SER A 33 18.41 -2.22 -11.02
C SER A 33 17.33 -2.83 -10.12
N ILE A 34 16.45 -3.65 -10.70
CA ILE A 34 15.32 -4.25 -9.99
C ILE A 34 15.63 -5.73 -9.74
N VAL A 35 15.56 -6.16 -8.48
CA VAL A 35 15.67 -7.56 -8.07
C VAL A 35 14.30 -8.01 -7.58
N TYR A 36 13.73 -9.02 -8.22
CA TYR A 36 12.51 -9.68 -7.76
C TYR A 36 12.89 -10.91 -6.92
N VAL A 37 12.42 -10.96 -5.67
CA VAL A 37 12.61 -12.10 -4.76
C VAL A 37 11.24 -12.67 -4.39
N GLY A 38 10.87 -13.75 -5.06
CA GLY A 38 9.63 -14.48 -4.80
C GLY A 38 9.84 -15.66 -3.85
N ALA A 39 8.82 -15.96 -3.06
CA ALA A 39 8.78 -17.13 -2.17
C ALA A 39 7.38 -17.76 -2.15
N PRO A 40 7.26 -19.05 -1.78
CA PRO A 40 5.96 -19.65 -1.56
C PRO A 40 5.14 -18.89 -0.51
N ASN A 41 3.84 -18.73 -0.77
CA ASN A 41 2.94 -18.07 0.17
C ASN A 41 2.54 -19.00 1.33
N ASN A 42 3.45 -19.20 2.28
CA ASN A 42 3.22 -19.91 3.54
C ASN A 42 3.69 -19.09 4.76
N TYR A 43 3.86 -17.77 4.57
CA TYR A 43 4.39 -16.78 5.50
C TYR A 43 5.86 -16.99 5.89
N GLN A 44 6.23 -18.18 6.37
CA GLN A 44 7.60 -18.48 6.80
C GLN A 44 8.62 -18.32 5.67
N ASP A 45 8.23 -18.62 4.43
CA ASP A 45 9.12 -18.45 3.28
C ASP A 45 9.19 -16.98 2.83
N LEU A 46 8.17 -16.14 3.10
CA LEU A 46 8.25 -14.69 2.91
C LEU A 46 9.18 -14.07 3.96
N ASP A 47 9.12 -14.55 5.21
CA ASP A 47 10.06 -14.14 6.26
C ASP A 47 11.50 -14.47 5.85
N ALA A 48 11.71 -15.68 5.31
CA ALA A 48 12.99 -16.12 4.77
C ALA A 48 13.43 -15.32 3.54
N ALA A 49 12.50 -14.86 2.70
CA ALA A 49 12.80 -14.03 1.53
C ALA A 49 13.33 -12.66 1.95
N LEU A 50 12.68 -11.96 2.89
CA LEU A 50 13.22 -10.71 3.41
C LEU A 50 14.55 -10.94 4.13
N ASN A 51 14.67 -12.01 4.93
CA ASN A 51 15.94 -12.35 5.58
C ASN A 51 17.05 -12.58 4.56
N HIS A 52 16.78 -13.24 3.44
CA HIS A 52 17.74 -13.43 2.36
C HIS A 52 18.16 -12.11 1.71
N VAL A 53 17.22 -11.19 1.48
CA VAL A 53 17.50 -9.86 0.95
C VAL A 53 18.39 -9.07 1.91
N VAL A 54 18.09 -9.10 3.21
CA VAL A 54 18.87 -8.42 4.26
C VAL A 54 20.26 -9.04 4.40
N ASP A 55 20.35 -10.35 4.71
CA ASP A 55 21.62 -11.07 4.93
C ASP A 55 22.61 -10.93 3.77
N ARG A 56 22.11 -10.91 2.54
CA ARG A 56 22.94 -10.80 1.33
C ARG A 56 23.02 -9.38 0.78
N HIS A 57 22.34 -8.42 1.41
CA HIS A 57 22.22 -7.04 0.97
C HIS A 57 21.89 -6.94 -0.53
N LEU A 58 20.85 -7.67 -0.97
CA LEU A 58 20.50 -7.76 -2.40
C LEU A 58 19.95 -6.45 -2.97
N ALA A 59 19.40 -5.59 -2.12
CA ALA A 59 18.85 -4.29 -2.49
C ALA A 59 18.97 -3.30 -1.32
N SER A 60 19.14 -2.01 -1.63
CA SER A 60 19.14 -0.92 -0.64
C SER A 60 17.74 -0.36 -0.36
N ILE A 61 16.77 -0.67 -1.22
CA ILE A 61 15.36 -0.34 -1.07
C ILE A 61 14.56 -1.63 -1.32
N VAL A 62 13.69 -1.99 -0.38
CA VAL A 62 12.86 -3.19 -0.45
C VAL A 62 11.40 -2.77 -0.27
N THR A 63 10.59 -2.99 -1.30
CA THR A 63 9.14 -2.82 -1.24
C THR A 63 8.46 -4.17 -1.07
N ASN A 64 7.47 -4.22 -0.20
CA ASN A 64 6.69 -5.42 0.11
C ASN A 64 5.20 -5.09 0.05
N SER A 65 4.46 -5.94 -0.64
CA SER A 65 3.01 -5.82 -0.87
C SER A 65 2.27 -7.05 -0.32
N TYR A 66 2.59 -7.44 0.92
CA TYR A 66 1.97 -8.56 1.62
C TYR A 66 1.92 -8.31 3.12
N GLY A 67 1.05 -9.03 3.82
CA GLY A 67 0.99 -8.99 5.27
C GLY A 67 -0.12 -9.84 5.86
N PHE A 68 -0.38 -9.57 7.13
CA PHE A 68 -1.47 -10.10 7.92
C PHE A 68 -2.39 -8.95 8.32
N PRO A 69 -3.71 -9.16 8.28
CA PRO A 69 -4.71 -8.15 8.64
C PRO A 69 -4.77 -7.88 10.16
N THR A 70 -3.79 -8.37 10.93
CA THR A 70 -3.74 -8.16 12.37
C THR A 70 -2.36 -8.44 12.96
N GLU A 71 -2.11 -7.79 14.08
CA GLU A 71 -1.00 -8.05 14.99
C GLU A 71 -1.27 -9.22 15.97
N PHE A 72 -2.50 -9.73 16.04
CA PHE A 72 -2.84 -10.87 16.90
C PHE A 72 -2.45 -12.21 16.26
N LEU A 73 -1.14 -12.42 16.12
CA LEU A 73 -0.55 -13.59 15.50
C LEU A 73 -0.04 -14.60 16.53
N PRO A 74 0.12 -15.89 16.16
CA PRO A 74 0.73 -16.88 17.04
C PRO A 74 2.14 -16.46 17.49
N PHE A 75 2.54 -16.95 18.67
CA PHE A 75 3.89 -16.71 19.19
C PHE A 75 4.96 -17.13 18.16
N GLY A 76 5.94 -16.25 17.94
CA GLY A 76 7.03 -16.48 17.00
C GLY A 76 6.82 -15.94 15.58
N PHE A 77 5.69 -15.30 15.27
CA PHE A 77 5.48 -14.63 13.97
C PHE A 77 6.04 -13.21 13.92
N ILE A 78 5.91 -12.46 15.02
CA ILE A 78 6.27 -11.03 15.02
C ILE A 78 7.75 -10.83 15.35
N LYS A 79 8.21 -11.36 16.50
CA LYS A 79 9.56 -11.06 17.00
C LYS A 79 10.71 -11.47 16.05
N PRO A 80 10.76 -12.69 15.49
CA PRO A 80 11.86 -13.06 14.58
C PRO A 80 11.88 -12.23 13.30
N TYR A 81 10.70 -11.87 12.80
CA TYR A 81 10.58 -11.06 11.60
C TYR A 81 10.94 -9.59 11.86
N GLU A 82 10.50 -9.05 13.00
CA GLU A 82 10.93 -7.74 13.51
C GLU A 82 12.44 -7.66 13.69
N ASP A 83 13.10 -8.72 14.19
CA ASP A 83 14.56 -8.77 14.31
C ASP A 83 15.24 -8.67 12.93
N THR A 84 14.66 -9.27 11.89
CA THR A 84 15.15 -9.17 10.50
C THR A 84 14.94 -7.77 9.94
N ILE A 85 13.77 -7.17 10.17
CA ILE A 85 13.48 -5.78 9.76
C ILE A 85 14.46 -4.82 10.43
N LEU A 86 14.66 -4.96 11.74
CA LEU A 86 15.60 -4.15 12.51
C LEU A 86 17.03 -4.30 11.99
N GLN A 87 17.47 -5.52 11.67
CA GLN A 87 18.77 -5.75 11.03
C GLN A 87 18.88 -4.98 9.72
N GLY A 88 17.90 -5.08 8.82
CA GLY A 88 17.90 -4.36 7.56
C GLY A 88 17.96 -2.84 7.75
N ALA A 89 17.17 -2.30 8.69
CA ALA A 89 17.20 -0.89 9.04
C ALA A 89 18.59 -0.42 9.52
N VAL A 90 19.27 -1.21 10.37
CA VAL A 90 20.62 -0.92 10.88
C VAL A 90 21.69 -1.06 9.79
N GLU A 91 21.51 -1.98 8.85
CA GLU A 91 22.42 -2.17 7.70
C GLU A 91 22.22 -1.13 6.58
N GLY A 92 21.29 -0.19 6.75
CA GLY A 92 21.06 0.90 5.80
C GLY A 92 20.15 0.50 4.63
N ILE A 93 19.30 -0.52 4.81
CA ILE A 93 18.27 -0.91 3.85
C ILE A 93 16.96 -0.20 4.21
N GLY A 94 16.37 0.51 3.24
CA GLY A 94 15.04 1.08 3.36
C GLY A 94 13.98 0.02 3.10
N ILE A 95 13.17 -0.31 4.11
CA ILE A 95 12.12 -1.33 4.02
C ILE A 95 10.74 -0.66 4.03
N TYR A 96 9.98 -0.88 2.97
CA TYR A 96 8.66 -0.30 2.72
C TYR A 96 7.60 -1.40 2.68
N PHE A 97 6.47 -1.16 3.34
CA PHE A 97 5.32 -2.07 3.35
C PHE A 97 4.05 -1.33 2.96
N SER A 98 3.24 -1.96 2.10
CA SER A 98 1.84 -1.59 1.90
C SER A 98 1.10 -1.57 3.24
N SER A 99 0.35 -0.52 3.55
CA SER A 99 -0.30 -0.40 4.86
C SER A 99 -1.56 -1.25 5.05
N GLY A 100 -2.06 -1.88 3.97
CA GLY A 100 -3.28 -2.69 3.96
C GLY A 100 -4.33 -2.12 3.02
N ASP A 101 -5.30 -2.96 2.62
CA ASP A 101 -6.32 -2.60 1.62
C ASP A 101 -7.75 -2.70 2.18
N ASN A 102 -7.88 -2.88 3.49
CA ASN A 102 -9.18 -3.01 4.15
C ASN A 102 -9.29 -2.13 5.41
N SER A 103 -8.76 -0.90 5.30
CA SER A 103 -8.93 0.15 6.31
C SER A 103 -8.46 -0.29 7.70
N ASP A 104 -9.30 -0.20 8.72
CA ASP A 104 -8.99 -0.54 10.11
C ASP A 104 -9.10 -2.04 10.43
N GLU A 105 -9.32 -2.87 9.40
CA GLU A 105 -9.53 -4.32 9.45
C GLU A 105 -10.72 -4.80 10.31
N SER A 106 -11.53 -3.88 10.84
CA SER A 106 -12.64 -4.23 11.74
C SER A 106 -13.67 -5.15 11.10
N LEU A 107 -13.88 -5.03 9.78
CA LEU A 107 -14.77 -5.90 9.02
C LEU A 107 -14.15 -7.27 8.67
N SER A 108 -12.82 -7.39 8.67
CA SER A 108 -12.11 -8.67 8.44
C SER A 108 -11.98 -9.49 9.71
N VAL A 109 -11.53 -8.87 10.80
CA VAL A 109 -11.12 -9.57 12.02
C VAL A 109 -12.01 -9.27 13.24
N GLY A 110 -12.99 -8.36 13.10
CA GLY A 110 -13.98 -8.06 14.13
C GLY A 110 -13.55 -7.01 15.16
N TYR A 111 -12.38 -6.39 15.00
CA TYR A 111 -11.90 -5.29 15.83
C TYR A 111 -10.90 -4.42 15.05
N VAL A 112 -10.78 -3.15 15.45
CA VAL A 112 -9.81 -2.22 14.87
C VAL A 112 -8.37 -2.68 15.18
N THR A 113 -7.57 -2.86 14.13
CA THR A 113 -6.16 -3.26 14.20
C THR A 113 -5.38 -2.73 13.02
N ALA A 114 -4.09 -2.56 13.23
CA ALA A 114 -3.13 -2.36 12.16
C ALA A 114 -2.74 -3.70 11.51
N ASP A 115 -2.23 -3.62 10.27
CA ASP A 115 -1.61 -4.73 9.57
C ASP A 115 -0.17 -4.95 10.04
N TRP A 116 0.22 -6.22 10.14
CA TRP A 116 1.61 -6.64 10.31
C TRP A 116 2.12 -7.15 8.95
N PRO A 117 3.28 -6.72 8.42
CA PRO A 117 4.39 -6.05 9.10
C PRO A 117 4.40 -4.52 9.04
N ALA A 118 3.43 -3.89 8.38
CA ALA A 118 3.37 -2.42 8.26
C ALA A 118 3.41 -1.70 9.62
N SER A 119 2.90 -2.32 10.68
CA SER A 119 2.93 -1.77 12.02
C SER A 119 4.31 -1.79 12.70
N SER A 120 5.34 -2.42 12.12
CA SER A 120 6.72 -2.30 12.61
C SER A 120 7.17 -0.83 12.65
N PRO A 121 7.83 -0.36 13.73
CA PRO A 121 8.41 0.97 13.81
C PRO A 121 9.71 1.12 12.97
N TYR A 122 10.19 0.04 12.35
CA TYR A 122 11.42 0.05 11.54
C TYR A 122 11.17 -0.10 10.03
N VAL A 123 9.91 -0.14 9.61
CA VAL A 123 9.50 -0.03 8.20
C VAL A 123 8.82 1.31 7.94
N THR A 124 8.87 1.76 6.70
CA THR A 124 7.96 2.80 6.20
C THR A 124 6.65 2.15 5.75
N ALA A 125 5.57 2.38 6.49
CA ALA A 125 4.22 2.01 6.07
C ALA A 125 3.70 3.02 5.04
N VAL A 126 3.28 2.53 3.87
CA VAL A 126 2.82 3.36 2.76
C VAL A 126 1.33 3.16 2.54
N GLY A 127 0.56 4.20 2.85
CA GLY A 127 -0.87 4.30 2.59
C GLY A 127 -1.21 4.64 1.15
N GLY A 128 -2.49 4.74 0.86
CA GLY A 128 -3.01 4.92 -0.50
C GLY A 128 -3.83 6.19 -0.66
N THR A 129 -3.70 6.83 -1.82
CA THR A 129 -4.55 7.96 -2.24
C THR A 129 -5.35 7.64 -3.50
N SER A 130 -6.47 8.34 -3.66
CA SER A 130 -7.20 8.50 -4.92
C SER A 130 -6.72 9.76 -5.62
N LEU A 131 -6.03 9.63 -6.77
CA LEU A 131 -5.38 10.74 -7.48
C LEU A 131 -6.05 10.98 -8.85
N GLY A 132 -6.61 12.16 -9.06
CA GLY A 132 -7.03 12.63 -10.37
C GLY A 132 -6.01 13.59 -10.98
N VAL A 133 -5.66 13.35 -12.24
CA VAL A 133 -4.69 14.13 -12.99
C VAL A 133 -5.40 14.98 -14.04
N ALA A 134 -5.05 16.27 -14.11
CA ALA A 134 -5.57 17.20 -15.12
C ALA A 134 -4.88 16.99 -16.48
N GLN A 135 -5.43 17.62 -17.52
CA GLN A 135 -4.91 17.49 -18.89
C GLN A 135 -3.47 18.01 -19.06
N ASP A 136 -3.04 18.92 -18.18
CA ASP A 136 -1.68 19.46 -18.12
C ASP A 136 -0.72 18.60 -17.27
N ASN A 137 -1.14 17.39 -16.88
CA ASN A 137 -0.45 16.49 -15.95
C ASN A 137 -0.31 17.05 -14.52
N GLY A 138 -1.04 18.11 -14.18
CA GLY A 138 -1.14 18.61 -12.81
C GLY A 138 -2.05 17.73 -11.93
N ARG A 139 -1.84 17.81 -10.61
CA ARG A 139 -2.75 17.22 -9.63
C ARG A 139 -4.07 17.99 -9.62
N ALA A 140 -5.14 17.36 -10.07
CA ALA A 140 -6.48 17.95 -10.08
C ALA A 140 -7.21 17.71 -8.74
N ILE A 141 -7.08 16.49 -8.23
CA ILE A 141 -7.67 16.05 -6.97
C ILE A 141 -6.77 14.98 -6.36
N GLU A 142 -6.56 15.01 -5.05
CA GLU A 142 -5.96 13.92 -4.31
C GLU A 142 -6.59 13.80 -2.92
N THR A 143 -7.17 12.65 -2.62
CA THR A 143 -7.85 12.39 -1.35
C THR A 143 -7.45 11.01 -0.81
N GLY A 144 -7.75 10.73 0.45
CA GLY A 144 -7.51 9.41 1.03
C GLY A 144 -8.20 8.31 0.24
N TRP A 145 -7.54 7.15 0.09
CA TRP A 145 -8.14 6.04 -0.60
C TRP A 145 -9.06 5.24 0.32
N GLY A 146 -10.35 5.21 -0.02
CA GLY A 146 -11.24 4.16 0.41
C GLY A 146 -12.61 4.28 -0.20
N THR A 147 -13.32 3.16 -0.32
CA THR A 147 -14.42 3.02 -1.26
C THR A 147 -15.59 2.26 -0.66
N TYR A 148 -16.76 2.90 -0.69
CA TYR A 148 -18.03 2.19 -0.68
C TYR A 148 -18.51 1.98 -2.11
N THR A 149 -19.33 0.95 -2.32
CA THR A 149 -19.89 0.64 -3.62
C THR A 149 -21.39 0.42 -3.61
N SER A 150 -22.04 0.88 -4.69
CA SER A 150 -23.43 0.57 -5.01
C SER A 150 -23.55 0.02 -6.42
N SER A 151 -24.53 -0.85 -6.63
CA SER A 151 -24.88 -1.42 -7.94
C SER A 151 -26.05 -0.68 -8.54
N LEU A 152 -26.02 -0.39 -9.84
CA LEU A 152 -27.18 0.17 -10.52
C LEU A 152 -28.23 -0.91 -10.75
N ASN A 153 -29.46 -0.69 -10.30
CA ASN A 153 -30.61 -1.50 -10.71
C ASN A 153 -31.09 -0.99 -12.08
N PRO A 154 -30.97 -1.77 -13.16
CA PRO A 154 -31.34 -1.31 -14.50
C PRO A 154 -32.85 -1.14 -14.69
N SER A 155 -33.68 -1.81 -13.88
CA SER A 155 -35.14 -1.72 -13.97
C SER A 155 -35.69 -0.47 -13.29
N THR A 156 -35.00 0.06 -12.28
CA THR A 156 -35.47 1.23 -11.51
C THR A 156 -34.60 2.48 -11.70
N GLY A 157 -33.39 2.32 -12.24
CA GLY A 157 -32.39 3.40 -12.33
C GLY A 157 -31.78 3.79 -10.98
N ALA A 158 -32.11 3.09 -9.90
CA ALA A 158 -31.64 3.40 -8.55
C ALA A 158 -30.35 2.66 -8.20
N TRP A 159 -29.50 3.29 -7.40
CA TRP A 159 -28.33 2.67 -6.79
C TRP A 159 -28.73 1.84 -5.56
N SER A 160 -28.14 0.66 -5.39
CA SER A 160 -28.29 -0.12 -4.15
C SER A 160 -27.71 0.61 -2.93
N THR A 161 -28.11 0.20 -1.73
CA THR A 161 -27.44 0.62 -0.50
C THR A 161 -25.92 0.43 -0.62
N PRO A 162 -25.11 1.45 -0.29
CA PRO A 162 -23.67 1.33 -0.33
C PRO A 162 -23.14 0.27 0.63
N SER A 163 -22.15 -0.50 0.22
CA SER A 163 -21.38 -1.41 1.08
C SER A 163 -19.90 -1.08 1.02
N TRP A 164 -19.17 -1.31 2.11
CA TRP A 164 -17.71 -1.22 2.12
C TRP A 164 -17.12 -2.15 1.05
N LEU A 165 -16.05 -1.70 0.39
CA LEU A 165 -15.36 -2.47 -0.62
C LEU A 165 -13.88 -2.71 -0.28
N TYR A 166 -13.12 -1.63 -0.11
CA TYR A 166 -11.67 -1.63 0.17
C TYR A 166 -11.21 -0.19 0.47
N GLY A 167 -9.99 -0.03 0.97
CA GLY A 167 -9.35 1.26 1.20
C GLY A 167 -8.03 1.14 1.96
N ALA A 168 -7.22 2.20 1.95
CA ALA A 168 -5.90 2.20 2.58
C ALA A 168 -5.98 1.84 4.06
N GLY A 169 -5.09 0.95 4.48
CA GLY A 169 -4.98 0.48 5.84
C GLY A 169 -4.27 1.49 6.73
N GLY A 170 -4.58 1.46 8.02
CA GLY A 170 -4.00 2.37 8.99
C GLY A 170 -4.49 2.13 10.41
N GLY A 171 -4.04 2.97 11.32
CA GLY A 171 -4.42 2.92 12.72
C GLY A 171 -3.25 2.96 13.69
N VAL A 172 -3.45 2.46 14.91
CA VAL A 172 -2.44 2.51 15.98
C VAL A 172 -2.15 1.09 16.47
N SER A 173 -0.87 0.72 16.38
CA SER A 173 -0.36 -0.57 16.84
C SER A 173 -0.74 -0.84 18.30
N ARG A 174 -1.07 -2.09 18.59
CA ARG A 174 -1.31 -2.62 19.93
C ARG A 174 -0.04 -3.20 20.57
N LEU A 175 1.02 -3.38 19.78
CA LEU A 175 2.25 -4.05 20.19
C LEU A 175 3.43 -3.10 20.32
N PHE A 176 3.56 -2.17 19.37
CA PHE A 176 4.70 -1.26 19.29
C PHE A 176 4.35 0.08 19.90
N ALA A 177 5.22 0.56 20.79
CA ALA A 177 5.12 1.89 21.37
C ALA A 177 5.25 2.97 20.28
N GLU A 178 4.73 4.16 20.55
CA GLU A 178 4.94 5.31 19.67
C GLU A 178 6.45 5.59 19.54
N PRO A 179 7.03 5.50 18.32
CA PRO A 179 8.43 5.78 18.12
C PRO A 179 8.71 7.27 18.26
N SER A 180 9.93 7.63 18.66
CA SER A 180 10.29 9.02 18.95
C SER A 180 10.14 9.97 17.74
N TYR A 181 10.23 9.45 16.51
CA TYR A 181 10.03 10.25 15.30
C TYR A 181 8.56 10.62 15.06
N GLN A 182 7.59 9.92 15.68
CA GLN A 182 6.16 10.23 15.64
C GLN A 182 5.71 11.19 16.75
N SER A 183 6.47 11.22 17.85
CA SER A 183 6.16 12.03 19.02
C SER A 183 5.98 13.51 18.68
N GLY A 184 4.78 14.03 18.92
CA GLY A 184 4.43 15.43 18.65
C GLY A 184 4.02 15.73 17.20
N VAL A 185 4.05 14.72 16.32
CA VAL A 185 3.54 14.81 14.95
C VAL A 185 2.17 14.14 14.83
N VAL A 186 2.00 12.96 15.41
CA VAL A 186 0.71 12.24 15.40
C VAL A 186 -0.30 12.98 16.30
N PRO A 187 -1.46 13.42 15.78
CA PRO A 187 -2.45 14.12 16.58
C PRO A 187 -3.02 13.24 17.69
N SER A 188 -3.21 13.82 18.87
CA SER A 188 -3.84 13.11 20.00
C SER A 188 -5.25 12.60 19.71
N SER A 189 -5.96 13.22 18.75
CA SER A 189 -7.27 12.76 18.27
C SER A 189 -7.25 11.37 17.65
N VAL A 190 -6.14 10.99 16.99
CA VAL A 190 -5.96 9.65 16.42
C VAL A 190 -5.88 8.62 17.55
N PHE A 191 -5.03 8.89 18.55
CA PHE A 191 -4.91 8.03 19.72
C PHE A 191 -6.22 7.92 20.52
N MET A 192 -6.95 9.03 20.67
CA MET A 192 -8.27 9.03 21.33
C MET A 192 -9.30 8.21 20.55
N ALA A 193 -9.34 8.29 19.22
CA ALA A 193 -10.25 7.51 18.39
C ALA A 193 -9.96 6.00 18.48
N GLN A 194 -8.69 5.62 18.58
CA GLN A 194 -8.20 4.24 18.70
C GLN A 194 -8.22 3.71 20.15
N GLY A 195 -8.44 4.60 21.12
CA GLY A 195 -8.44 4.30 22.55
C GLY A 195 -7.08 3.89 23.13
N ARG A 196 -5.98 4.23 22.44
CA ARG A 196 -4.60 3.85 22.83
C ARG A 196 -3.55 4.75 22.16
N THR A 197 -2.35 4.78 22.72
CA THR A 197 -1.13 5.28 22.07
C THR A 197 -0.27 4.11 21.59
N GLY A 198 0.56 4.34 20.57
CA GLY A 198 1.38 3.30 19.93
C GLY A 198 1.95 3.80 18.59
N ARG A 199 2.70 2.95 17.88
CA ARG A 199 3.11 3.21 16.49
C ARG A 199 1.87 3.44 15.64
N ALA A 200 1.70 4.65 15.12
CA ALA A 200 0.59 5.01 14.26
C ALA A 200 0.98 4.80 12.79
N LEU A 201 0.08 4.35 11.93
CA LEU A 201 0.35 4.09 10.50
C LEU A 201 -0.81 4.61 9.63
N PRO A 202 -0.56 4.93 8.36
CA PRO A 202 0.75 4.84 7.66
C PRO A 202 1.72 5.98 8.03
N ASP A 203 2.98 5.85 7.61
CA ASP A 203 3.96 6.93 7.77
C ASP A 203 3.76 8.01 6.68
N ILE A 204 3.53 7.56 5.45
CA ILE A 204 3.35 8.37 4.24
C ILE A 204 2.34 7.67 3.32
N ALA A 205 1.97 8.30 2.21
CA ALA A 205 1.13 7.69 1.19
C ALA A 205 1.65 7.90 -0.22
N ALA A 206 1.14 7.09 -1.14
CA ALA A 206 1.29 7.29 -2.56
C ALA A 206 -0.01 6.90 -3.28
N PHE A 207 -0.05 7.06 -4.60
CA PHE A 207 -1.20 6.67 -5.40
C PHE A 207 -1.50 5.18 -5.22
N GLY A 208 -2.75 4.83 -4.91
CA GLY A 208 -3.17 3.44 -4.66
C GLY A 208 -4.54 3.07 -5.20
N ASP A 209 -5.45 4.01 -5.43
CA ASP A 209 -6.84 3.67 -5.72
C ASP A 209 -7.08 3.03 -7.11
N PRO A 210 -7.57 1.77 -7.16
CA PRO A 210 -7.99 1.12 -8.39
C PRO A 210 -9.32 1.68 -8.95
N ASN A 211 -9.78 2.87 -8.51
CA ASN A 211 -10.80 3.69 -9.18
C ASN A 211 -10.31 4.97 -9.86
N THR A 212 -9.09 5.44 -9.59
CA THR A 212 -8.51 6.62 -10.29
C THR A 212 -7.40 6.37 -11.34
N GLY A 213 -6.77 5.19 -11.39
CA GLY A 213 -6.29 4.57 -12.64
C GLY A 213 -4.79 4.30 -12.71
N TYR A 214 -4.38 3.04 -12.51
CA TYR A 214 -3.05 2.55 -12.87
C TYR A 214 -3.21 1.34 -13.79
N LEU A 215 -2.57 1.35 -14.96
CA LEU A 215 -2.65 0.24 -15.90
C LEU A 215 -1.39 -0.62 -15.76
N ILE A 216 -1.60 -1.91 -15.59
CA ILE A 216 -0.56 -2.94 -15.61
C ILE A 216 -0.79 -3.83 -16.83
N GLY A 217 0.29 -4.14 -17.55
CA GLY A 217 0.27 -5.02 -18.70
C GLY A 217 0.89 -6.37 -18.38
N GLN A 218 0.22 -7.48 -18.69
CA GLN A 218 0.82 -8.80 -18.59
C GLN A 218 0.29 -9.78 -19.63
N THR A 219 1.07 -10.83 -19.92
CA THR A 219 0.58 -11.98 -20.68
C THR A 219 -0.17 -12.91 -19.73
N GLN A 220 -1.45 -13.16 -20.00
CA GLN A 220 -2.32 -13.93 -19.12
C GLN A 220 -3.21 -14.92 -19.88
N THR A 221 -3.68 -15.94 -19.16
CA THR A 221 -4.63 -16.92 -19.67
C THR A 221 -6.05 -16.36 -19.56
N PHE A 222 -6.78 -16.37 -20.68
CA PHE A 222 -8.16 -15.90 -20.75
C PHE A 222 -9.17 -17.04 -20.56
N PRO A 223 -10.45 -16.75 -20.30
CA PRO A 223 -11.49 -17.77 -20.10
C PRO A 223 -11.69 -18.73 -21.28
N ASP A 224 -11.29 -18.34 -22.49
CA ASP A 224 -11.30 -19.18 -23.70
C ASP A 224 -10.06 -20.09 -23.82
N GLY A 225 -9.16 -20.07 -22.84
CA GLY A 225 -7.91 -20.83 -22.82
C GLY A 225 -6.77 -20.19 -23.62
N THR A 226 -6.99 -19.05 -24.27
CA THR A 226 -5.93 -18.35 -25.02
C THR A 226 -4.99 -17.62 -24.06
N VAL A 227 -3.72 -17.54 -24.45
CA VAL A 227 -2.69 -16.77 -23.73
C VAL A 227 -2.35 -15.55 -24.56
N LYS A 228 -2.63 -14.35 -24.03
CA LYS A 228 -2.38 -13.08 -24.75
C LYS A 228 -2.05 -11.95 -23.77
N TYR A 229 -1.39 -10.92 -24.31
CA TYR A 229 -1.17 -9.67 -23.58
C TYR A 229 -2.50 -8.96 -23.32
N SER A 230 -2.65 -8.42 -22.11
CA SER A 230 -3.73 -7.52 -21.75
C SER A 230 -3.22 -6.45 -20.80
N GLU A 231 -3.78 -5.27 -20.93
CA GLU A 231 -3.74 -4.27 -19.88
C GLU A 231 -5.00 -4.37 -19.05
N PHE A 232 -4.85 -4.26 -17.75
CA PHE A 232 -5.94 -4.16 -16.82
C PHE A 232 -5.54 -3.21 -15.71
N ARG A 233 -6.53 -2.86 -14.90
CA ARG A 233 -6.33 -1.90 -13.82
C ARG A 233 -6.38 -2.61 -12.48
N ILE A 234 -5.32 -2.44 -11.73
CA ILE A 234 -5.15 -2.90 -10.35
C ILE A 234 -4.59 -1.71 -9.55
N GLY A 235 -4.60 -1.82 -8.23
CA GLY A 235 -4.20 -0.78 -7.30
C GLY A 235 -3.97 -1.44 -5.94
N GLY A 236 -4.33 -0.74 -4.87
CA GLY A 236 -3.97 -1.16 -3.52
C GLY A 236 -2.87 -0.27 -2.95
N THR A 237 -2.67 -0.35 -1.64
CA THR A 237 -1.41 0.08 -1.03
C THR A 237 -0.23 -0.76 -1.53
N SER A 238 -0.52 -1.94 -2.09
CA SER A 238 0.33 -2.71 -3.00
C SER A 238 0.87 -1.94 -4.19
N LEU A 239 0.13 -0.97 -4.75
CA LEU A 239 0.66 -0.05 -5.76
C LEU A 239 1.47 1.08 -5.12
N SER A 240 1.01 1.56 -3.97
CA SER A 240 1.59 2.73 -3.30
C SER A 240 3.01 2.47 -2.81
N SER A 241 3.26 1.31 -2.18
CA SER A 241 4.57 0.88 -1.70
C SER A 241 5.65 0.87 -2.80
N PRO A 242 5.48 0.21 -3.96
CA PRO A 242 6.48 0.20 -5.03
C PRO A 242 6.61 1.54 -5.76
N ILE A 243 5.54 2.34 -5.89
CA ILE A 243 5.67 3.73 -6.37
C ILE A 243 6.64 4.49 -5.47
N MET A 244 6.47 4.38 -4.14
CA MET A 244 7.33 5.06 -3.19
C MET A 244 8.78 4.54 -3.24
N ALA A 245 8.98 3.23 -3.39
CA ALA A 245 10.31 2.66 -3.56
C ALA A 245 11.02 3.20 -4.81
N GLY A 246 10.30 3.37 -5.93
CA GLY A 246 10.85 4.02 -7.11
C GLY A 246 11.20 5.50 -6.88
N ILE A 247 10.34 6.26 -6.19
CA ILE A 247 10.65 7.66 -5.80
C ILE A 247 11.88 7.72 -4.89
N MET A 248 12.03 6.78 -3.96
CA MET A 248 13.20 6.68 -3.09
C MET A 248 14.47 6.30 -3.85
N ALA A 249 14.37 5.48 -4.90
CA ALA A 249 15.52 5.19 -5.76
C ALA A 249 16.04 6.47 -6.45
N LEU A 250 15.14 7.38 -6.84
CA LEU A 250 15.52 8.71 -7.35
C LEU A 250 16.12 9.60 -6.26
N ALA A 251 15.60 9.54 -5.02
CA ALA A 251 16.17 10.27 -3.89
C ALA A 251 17.58 9.77 -3.54
N ASP A 252 17.79 8.46 -3.48
CA ASP A 252 19.10 7.81 -3.27
C ASP A 252 20.08 8.19 -4.39
N GLN A 253 19.62 8.22 -5.64
CA GLN A 253 20.43 8.67 -6.77
C GLN A 253 20.85 10.15 -6.61
N ALA A 254 19.94 11.03 -6.22
CA ALA A 254 20.21 12.45 -6.06
C ALA A 254 21.18 12.73 -4.89
N LYS A 255 21.05 12.00 -3.78
CA LYS A 255 21.96 12.06 -2.63
C LYS A 255 23.31 11.40 -2.90
N GLY A 256 23.37 10.44 -3.83
CA GLY A 256 24.56 9.64 -4.13
C GLY A 256 24.83 8.51 -3.13
N SER A 257 23.90 8.23 -2.22
CA SER A 257 23.96 7.13 -1.25
C SER A 257 22.57 6.74 -0.76
N PRO A 258 22.36 5.49 -0.30
CA PRO A 258 21.09 5.07 0.26
C PRO A 258 20.64 5.89 1.47
N HIS A 259 19.33 6.13 1.59
CA HIS A 259 18.73 6.70 2.79
C HIS A 259 18.58 5.67 3.92
N GLY A 260 18.44 4.38 3.60
CA GLY A 260 18.15 3.34 4.58
C GLY A 260 16.82 3.58 5.29
N PHE A 261 16.81 3.42 6.61
CA PHE A 261 15.62 3.70 7.42
C PHE A 261 15.26 5.19 7.44
N ALA A 262 14.28 5.57 6.60
CA ALA A 262 13.99 6.97 6.27
C ALA A 262 12.92 7.63 7.15
N ASN A 263 12.19 6.90 8.00
CA ASN A 263 11.09 7.48 8.80
C ASN A 263 11.51 8.72 9.60
N PRO A 264 12.62 8.73 10.38
CA PRO A 264 13.01 9.93 11.12
C PRO A 264 13.21 11.16 10.23
N VAL A 265 13.73 10.97 9.01
CA VAL A 265 13.90 12.05 8.02
C VAL A 265 12.56 12.50 7.49
N PHE A 266 11.65 11.59 7.15
CA PHE A 266 10.31 11.96 6.67
C PHE A 266 9.56 12.82 7.68
N TYR A 267 9.55 12.42 8.95
CA TYR A 267 8.87 13.15 10.02
C TYR A 267 9.55 14.50 10.33
N ALA A 268 10.86 14.61 10.20
CA ALA A 268 11.57 15.89 10.31
C ALA A 268 11.31 16.84 9.13
N HIS A 269 10.95 16.30 7.97
CA HIS A 269 10.73 17.04 6.72
C HIS A 269 9.28 16.93 6.22
N ALA A 270 8.29 16.97 7.12
CA ALA A 270 6.87 16.85 6.76
C ALA A 270 6.41 17.83 5.65
N ALA A 271 7.03 19.00 5.52
CA ALA A 271 6.75 19.98 4.46
C ALA A 271 7.13 19.53 3.04
N ALA A 272 7.90 18.44 2.91
CA ALA A 272 8.22 17.80 1.63
C ALA A 272 7.05 16.95 1.08
N PHE A 273 6.03 16.72 1.91
CA PHE A 273 4.83 15.98 1.56
C PHE A 273 3.65 16.94 1.36
N TYR A 274 2.79 16.56 0.43
CA TYR A 274 1.48 17.17 0.27
C TYR A 274 0.54 16.55 1.28
N ASP A 275 0.07 17.39 2.18
CA ASP A 275 -0.97 17.09 3.15
C ASP A 275 -2.30 16.80 2.44
N VAL A 276 -2.64 15.51 2.34
CA VAL A 276 -3.84 15.01 1.68
C VAL A 276 -5.05 15.33 2.56
N ARG A 277 -6.09 15.94 1.97
CA ARG A 277 -7.25 16.41 2.73
C ARG A 277 -8.51 15.67 2.34
N HIS A 278 -9.44 15.60 3.29
CA HIS A 278 -10.75 15.01 3.04
C HIS A 278 -11.44 15.66 1.84
N MET A 279 -11.86 14.83 0.89
CA MET A 279 -12.73 15.24 -0.21
C MET A 279 -13.76 14.18 -0.52
N SER A 280 -15.02 14.60 -0.48
CA SER A 280 -16.13 13.79 -0.94
C SER A 280 -16.16 13.73 -2.47
N GLY A 281 -16.23 12.54 -3.02
CA GLY A 281 -16.32 12.30 -4.45
C GLY A 281 -16.76 10.89 -4.77
N ALA A 282 -17.08 10.64 -6.03
CA ALA A 282 -17.37 9.31 -6.52
C ALA A 282 -17.13 9.20 -8.02
N VAL A 283 -16.98 7.97 -8.50
CA VAL A 283 -16.94 7.63 -9.91
C VAL A 283 -17.97 6.55 -10.22
N VAL A 284 -18.59 6.64 -11.40
CA VAL A 284 -19.38 5.53 -11.96
C VAL A 284 -18.47 4.69 -12.84
N ARG A 285 -18.29 3.44 -12.45
CA ARG A 285 -17.54 2.43 -13.20
C ARG A 285 -18.49 1.65 -14.09
N VAL A 286 -18.07 1.45 -15.33
CA VAL A 286 -18.72 0.55 -16.28
C VAL A 286 -17.83 -0.68 -16.40
N ASN A 287 -18.34 -1.84 -16.00
CA ASN A 287 -17.60 -3.10 -16.09
C ASN A 287 -18.33 -4.04 -17.05
N TYR A 288 -17.57 -4.92 -17.68
CA TYR A 288 -18.12 -6.06 -18.39
C TYR A 288 -18.70 -7.07 -17.39
N VAL A 289 -19.85 -7.66 -17.72
CA VAL A 289 -20.46 -8.71 -16.89
C VAL A 289 -19.59 -9.97 -16.84
N ASN A 290 -18.88 -10.26 -17.93
CA ASN A 290 -17.94 -11.39 -18.04
C ASN A 290 -16.48 -11.01 -17.72
N SER A 291 -16.21 -9.76 -17.33
CA SER A 291 -14.86 -9.22 -17.10
C SER A 291 -13.91 -9.19 -18.30
N VAL A 292 -14.38 -9.52 -19.52
CA VAL A 292 -13.55 -9.61 -20.73
C VAL A 292 -14.02 -8.62 -21.80
N ASP A 293 -15.31 -8.63 -22.13
CA ASP A 293 -15.88 -7.84 -23.22
C ASP A 293 -17.39 -7.57 -23.04
N ALA A 294 -17.97 -6.83 -23.98
CA ALA A 294 -19.38 -6.46 -23.93
C ALA A 294 -20.36 -7.59 -24.31
N SER A 295 -19.89 -8.80 -24.66
CA SER A 295 -20.76 -9.88 -25.19
C SER A 295 -21.80 -10.38 -24.19
N LYS A 296 -21.56 -10.19 -22.88
CA LYS A 296 -22.51 -10.51 -21.79
C LYS A 296 -23.17 -9.25 -21.19
N GLY A 297 -23.00 -8.10 -21.82
CA GLY A 297 -23.53 -6.82 -21.35
C GLY A 297 -22.64 -6.11 -20.35
N LEU A 298 -23.15 -4.97 -19.88
CA LEU A 298 -22.45 -4.04 -18.98
C LEU A 298 -23.12 -4.01 -17.60
N GLN A 299 -22.32 -3.79 -16.57
CA GLN A 299 -22.77 -3.50 -15.21
C GLN A 299 -22.19 -2.16 -14.76
N TYR A 300 -22.99 -1.37 -14.04
CA TYR A 300 -22.60 -0.05 -13.57
C TYR A 300 -22.44 -0.08 -12.05
N ARG A 301 -21.32 0.45 -11.55
CA ARG A 301 -20.99 0.50 -10.12
C ARG A 301 -20.64 1.93 -9.72
N LEU A 302 -21.34 2.49 -8.75
CA LEU A 302 -20.90 3.71 -8.09
C LEU A 302 -19.81 3.34 -7.08
N ARG A 303 -18.72 4.09 -7.07
CA ARG A 303 -17.57 3.93 -6.17
C ARG A 303 -17.28 5.27 -5.54
N THR A 304 -17.48 5.41 -4.23
CA THR A 304 -17.15 6.64 -3.51
C THR A 304 -15.66 6.71 -3.20
N PHE A 305 -15.17 7.92 -2.93
CA PHE A 305 -13.81 8.17 -2.48
C PHE A 305 -13.78 8.52 -0.99
N ASP A 306 -12.60 8.38 -0.40
CA ASP A 306 -12.25 8.85 0.94
C ASP A 306 -13.22 8.38 2.03
N GLN A 307 -13.42 7.06 2.04
CA GLN A 307 -14.19 6.36 3.06
C GLN A 307 -13.21 5.53 3.88
N GLY A 308 -13.17 5.70 5.20
CA GLY A 308 -12.13 5.08 6.03
C GLY A 308 -12.64 4.21 7.18
N LEU A 309 -13.91 3.80 7.20
CA LEU A 309 -14.54 3.18 8.37
C LEU A 309 -14.33 4.04 9.64
N SER A 310 -13.46 3.62 10.57
CA SER A 310 -13.07 4.47 11.71
C SER A 310 -11.92 5.44 11.41
N LEU A 311 -11.09 5.15 10.41
CA LEU A 311 -9.98 5.98 9.92
C LEU A 311 -10.51 7.22 9.19
N LYS A 312 -9.73 8.29 9.18
CA LYS A 312 -10.11 9.58 8.59
C LYS A 312 -8.92 10.30 7.98
N THR A 313 -9.08 10.74 6.73
CA THR A 313 -8.21 11.77 6.14
C THR A 313 -8.49 13.11 6.83
N THR A 314 -7.46 13.75 7.39
CA THR A 314 -7.63 15.01 8.15
C THR A 314 -6.60 16.06 7.73
N ALA A 315 -6.08 16.83 8.69
CA ALA A 315 -5.15 17.93 8.44
C ALA A 315 -3.84 17.60 9.12
N GLY A 316 -2.73 17.65 8.39
CA GLY A 316 -1.45 17.18 8.88
C GLY A 316 -1.39 15.65 8.85
N TRP A 317 -0.76 15.04 9.85
CA TRP A 317 -0.69 13.57 9.91
C TRP A 317 -2.08 12.97 10.17
N ASP A 318 -2.45 11.93 9.41
CA ASP A 318 -3.67 11.16 9.63
C ASP A 318 -3.51 9.64 9.41
N ASP A 319 -4.52 8.87 9.83
CA ASP A 319 -4.49 7.41 9.84
C ASP A 319 -4.95 6.76 8.53
N ILE A 320 -4.97 7.52 7.42
CA ILE A 320 -5.15 6.99 6.04
C ILE A 320 -3.93 7.29 5.17
N THR A 321 -3.34 8.46 5.34
CA THR A 321 -2.30 8.99 4.43
C THR A 321 -1.00 9.38 5.13
N GLY A 322 -0.94 9.31 6.46
CA GLY A 322 0.26 9.64 7.22
C GLY A 322 0.63 11.11 7.01
N LEU A 323 1.90 11.38 6.69
CA LEU A 323 2.36 12.73 6.32
C LEU A 323 1.83 13.20 4.95
N GLY A 324 1.20 12.32 4.18
CA GLY A 324 0.71 12.59 2.83
C GLY A 324 1.63 12.09 1.73
N THR A 325 1.56 12.69 0.53
CA THR A 325 2.27 12.20 -0.67
C THR A 325 3.49 13.04 -1.04
N PRO A 326 4.59 12.46 -1.56
CA PRO A 326 5.76 13.24 -1.97
C PRO A 326 5.41 14.37 -2.94
N THR A 327 5.96 15.57 -2.70
CA THR A 327 5.87 16.71 -3.63
C THR A 327 7.06 16.77 -4.56
N SER A 328 7.07 17.74 -5.48
CA SER A 328 8.23 18.04 -6.32
C SER A 328 9.48 18.48 -5.52
N SER A 329 9.34 18.93 -4.27
CA SER A 329 10.49 19.28 -3.42
C SER A 329 11.08 18.09 -2.67
N PHE A 330 10.41 16.92 -2.70
CA PHE A 330 10.78 15.75 -1.88
C PHE A 330 12.22 15.30 -2.10
N ILE A 331 12.62 15.05 -3.35
CA ILE A 331 13.98 14.61 -3.70
C ILE A 331 15.02 15.65 -3.23
N GLY A 332 14.72 16.94 -3.43
CA GLY A 332 15.62 18.01 -2.99
C GLY A 332 15.77 18.06 -1.47
N ALA A 333 14.67 17.91 -0.74
CA ALA A 333 14.66 17.90 0.73
C ALA A 333 15.48 16.74 1.32
N LEU A 334 15.61 15.64 0.58
CA LEU A 334 16.35 14.44 0.98
C LEU A 334 17.79 14.38 0.42
N SER A 335 18.18 15.30 -0.45
CA SER A 335 19.49 15.25 -1.13
C SER A 335 20.70 15.71 -0.29
N HIS A 336 20.51 16.05 0.99
CA HIS A 336 21.53 16.65 1.86
C HIS A 336 21.93 15.76 3.04
#